data_AF-A0A7D5UZZ3-F1
#
_entry.id   AF-A0A7D5UZZ3-F1
#
_cell.length_a   1.000
_cell.length_b   1.000
_cell.length_c   1.000
_cell.angle_alpha   90.00
_cell.angle_beta   90.00
_cell.angle_gamma   90.00
#
_symmetry.space_group_name_H-M   'P 1'
#
loop_
_entity.id
_entity.type
_entity.pdbx_description
1 polymer ?
#
loop_
_entity_poly.entity_id
_entity_poly.type
_entity_poly.pdbx_seq_one_letter_code
_entity_poly.pdbx_strand_id
1 'polypeptide(L)'
;MLSVATQALTPHEKLIPCPDGKDCDIISPSRPTPAPESHLHIEGAEEPVGLYPQSETLWFLPPLQAALTTPDRGQLPPCYALASDKSILPPYRLGRGSGFFKSTIHPVVIVPSHVLLEAFMRFCARYVNTPAGGFSISTIAYVGLYIDDDGYLDLKQLSEPLSSSYLALREGKIPVRQWVNELKKLLGEPGLLT
;
A
#
# COMPACT_ATOMS: atom_id res chain seq x y z
N MET A 1 -8.49 2.67 17.88
CA MET A 1 -8.47 3.21 16.50
C MET A 1 -9.25 2.35 15.52
N LEU A 2 -9.12 1.02 15.52
CA LEU A 2 -9.89 0.16 14.61
C LEU A 2 -11.42 0.33 14.76
N SER A 3 -11.92 0.39 16.00
CA SER A 3 -13.35 0.65 16.26
C SER A 3 -13.82 1.99 15.69
N VAL A 4 -12.98 3.02 15.74
CA VAL A 4 -13.27 4.35 15.16
C VAL A 4 -13.30 4.28 13.64
N ALA A 5 -12.37 3.56 13.02
CA ALA A 5 -12.34 3.36 11.56
C ALA A 5 -13.57 2.59 11.08
N THR A 6 -13.93 1.48 11.74
CA THR A 6 -15.13 0.71 11.43
C THR A 6 -16.39 1.57 11.59
N GLN A 7 -16.49 2.35 12.67
CA GLN A 7 -17.62 3.26 12.90
C GLN A 7 -17.69 4.37 11.85
N ALA A 8 -16.56 4.91 11.38
CA ALA A 8 -16.53 5.91 10.32
C ALA A 8 -17.03 5.35 8.98
N LEU A 9 -16.86 4.05 8.73
CA LEU A 9 -17.28 3.41 7.49
C LEU A 9 -18.74 2.91 7.51
N THR A 10 -19.28 2.66 8.70
CA THR A 10 -20.63 2.08 8.89
C THR A 10 -21.77 2.91 8.27
N PRO A 11 -21.75 4.26 8.23
CA PRO A 11 -22.82 5.06 7.64
C PRO A 11 -22.91 4.98 6.11
N HIS A 12 -21.92 4.39 5.43
CA HIS A 12 -21.95 4.30 3.98
C HIS A 12 -22.82 3.14 3.52
N GLU A 13 -23.95 3.45 2.87
CA GLU A 13 -24.98 2.47 2.46
C GLU A 13 -24.46 1.31 1.61
N LYS A 14 -23.37 1.52 0.86
CA LYS A 14 -22.76 0.49 0.01
C LYS A 14 -21.73 -0.37 0.73
N LEU A 15 -21.33 -0.01 1.95
CA LEU A 15 -20.40 -0.79 2.76
C LEU A 15 -21.21 -1.67 3.70
N ILE A 16 -21.30 -2.96 3.37
CA ILE A 16 -22.06 -3.93 4.15
C ILE A 16 -21.12 -4.75 5.05
N PRO A 17 -21.57 -5.13 6.26
CA PRO A 17 -20.87 -6.11 7.07
C PRO A 17 -20.62 -7.41 6.30
N CYS A 18 -19.52 -8.08 6.61
CA CYS A 18 -19.20 -9.36 6.00
C CYS A 18 -20.33 -10.39 6.23
N PRO A 19 -20.92 -10.95 5.16
CA PRO A 19 -22.00 -11.94 5.30
C PRO A 19 -21.50 -13.27 5.87
N ASP A 20 -20.24 -13.62 5.59
CA ASP A 20 -19.67 -14.94 5.90
C ASP A 20 -18.87 -14.96 7.22
N GLY A 21 -18.73 -13.80 7.88
CA GLY A 21 -18.07 -13.68 9.17
C GLY A 21 -16.66 -14.30 9.18
N LYS A 22 -16.51 -15.42 9.91
CA LYS A 22 -15.23 -16.13 10.07
C LYS A 22 -14.84 -17.00 8.88
N ASP A 23 -15.81 -17.35 8.04
CA ASP A 23 -15.62 -18.24 6.91
C ASP A 23 -15.33 -17.46 5.61
N CYS A 24 -15.20 -16.13 5.71
CA CYS A 24 -14.91 -15.26 4.58
C CYS A 24 -13.48 -15.48 4.05
N ASP A 25 -13.37 -15.66 2.73
CA ASP A 25 -12.09 -15.84 2.04
C ASP A 25 -11.12 -14.66 2.23
N ILE A 26 -11.64 -13.47 2.57
CA ILE A 26 -10.84 -12.26 2.82
C ILE A 26 -9.98 -12.36 4.08
N ILE A 27 -10.36 -13.19 5.05
CA ILE A 27 -9.59 -13.45 6.27
C ILE A 27 -9.02 -14.87 6.32
N SER A 28 -9.13 -15.62 5.22
CA SER A 28 -8.66 -17.00 5.16
C SER A 28 -7.16 -17.12 5.53
N PRO A 29 -6.77 -18.10 6.36
CA PRO A 29 -5.36 -18.36 6.68
C PRO A 29 -4.52 -18.77 5.47
N SER A 30 -5.13 -19.23 4.38
CA SER A 30 -4.42 -19.65 3.16
C SER A 30 -4.04 -18.48 2.25
N ARG A 31 -4.40 -17.24 2.60
CA ARG A 31 -4.10 -16.07 1.78
C ARG A 31 -2.60 -15.83 1.67
N PRO A 32 -2.13 -15.38 0.49
CA PRO A 32 -0.74 -15.00 0.32
C PRO A 32 -0.44 -13.64 0.96
N THR A 33 -1.43 -12.93 1.51
CA THR A 33 -1.27 -11.62 2.17
C THR A 33 -1.84 -11.65 3.58
N PRO A 34 -1.35 -10.79 4.50
CA PRO A 34 -1.92 -10.68 5.84
C PRO A 34 -3.42 -10.40 5.77
N ALA A 35 -4.17 -11.09 6.63
CA ALA A 35 -5.59 -10.82 6.82
C ALA A 35 -5.77 -9.38 7.35
N PRO A 36 -6.81 -8.67 6.89
CA PRO A 36 -7.20 -7.43 7.55
C PRO A 36 -7.70 -7.73 8.98
N GLU A 37 -7.50 -6.79 9.89
CA GLU A 37 -8.01 -6.89 11.26
C GLU A 37 -9.55 -6.83 11.30
N SER A 38 -10.14 -6.09 10.35
CA SER A 38 -11.58 -6.03 10.10
C SER A 38 -11.83 -5.74 8.62
N HIS A 39 -12.96 -6.16 8.08
CA HIS A 39 -13.30 -5.85 6.68
C HIS A 39 -14.80 -5.63 6.50
N LEU A 40 -15.13 -4.90 5.44
CA LEU A 40 -16.49 -4.65 4.94
C LEU A 40 -16.53 -5.04 3.46
N HIS A 41 -17.69 -5.43 2.96
CA HIS A 41 -17.89 -5.69 1.53
C HIS A 41 -18.53 -4.47 0.87
N ILE A 42 -18.17 -4.22 -0.38
CA ILE A 42 -18.83 -3.20 -1.19
C ILE A 42 -19.97 -3.91 -1.93
N GLU A 43 -21.20 -3.42 -1.77
CA GLU A 43 -22.37 -3.97 -2.45
C GLU A 43 -22.15 -3.99 -3.97
N GLY A 44 -22.22 -5.20 -4.55
CA GLY A 44 -22.04 -5.40 -5.99
C GLY A 44 -20.59 -5.34 -6.49
N ALA A 45 -19.58 -5.32 -5.62
CA ALA A 45 -18.18 -5.46 -6.00
C ALA A 45 -17.57 -6.74 -5.41
N GLU A 46 -16.56 -7.29 -6.09
CA GLU A 46 -15.81 -8.45 -5.60
C GLU A 46 -14.80 -8.03 -4.52
N GLU A 47 -14.26 -6.81 -4.61
CA GLU A 47 -13.24 -6.32 -3.70
C GLU A 47 -13.82 -5.82 -2.35
N PRO A 48 -13.29 -6.30 -1.22
CA PRO A 48 -13.66 -5.78 0.10
C PRO A 48 -12.89 -4.49 0.42
N VAL A 49 -13.38 -3.79 1.45
CA VAL A 49 -12.60 -2.79 2.19
C VAL A 49 -11.96 -3.46 3.39
N GLY A 50 -10.65 -3.67 3.34
CA GLY A 50 -9.86 -4.20 4.47
C GLY A 50 -9.30 -3.08 5.36
N LEU A 51 -9.49 -3.21 6.67
CA LEU A 51 -8.87 -2.35 7.68
C LEU A 51 -7.62 -3.03 8.24
N TYR A 52 -6.49 -2.36 8.06
CA TYR A 52 -5.19 -2.84 8.50
C TYR A 52 -4.59 -1.90 9.54
N PRO A 53 -4.03 -2.40 10.65
CA PRO A 53 -3.25 -1.58 11.56
C PRO A 53 -2.04 -0.99 10.83
N GLN A 54 -1.85 0.32 10.95
CA GLN A 54 -0.68 0.98 10.36
C GLN A 54 0.64 0.37 10.87
N SER A 55 0.68 -0.07 12.13
CA SER A 55 1.83 -0.75 12.73
C SER A 55 2.22 -2.06 12.04
N GLU A 56 1.32 -2.64 11.23
CA GLU A 56 1.58 -3.88 10.50
C GLU A 56 1.85 -3.66 9.00
N THR A 57 1.40 -2.54 8.43
CA THR A 57 1.49 -2.28 6.98
C THR A 57 2.38 -1.10 6.61
N LEU A 58 2.39 -0.03 7.39
CA LEU A 58 3.07 1.24 7.11
C LEU A 58 3.81 1.76 8.36
N TRP A 59 4.41 0.87 9.13
CA TRP A 59 5.03 1.16 10.43
C TRP A 59 6.20 2.15 10.39
N PHE A 60 6.78 2.35 9.21
CA PHE A 60 7.86 3.30 8.97
C PHE A 60 7.35 4.73 8.73
N LEU A 61 6.04 4.91 8.54
CA LEU A 61 5.43 6.23 8.40
C LEU A 61 5.02 6.79 9.77
N PRO A 62 4.97 8.13 9.93
CA PRO A 62 4.40 8.74 11.12
C PRO A 62 2.98 8.23 11.37
N PRO A 63 2.57 8.06 12.65
CA PRO A 63 1.22 7.63 13.00
C PRO A 63 0.15 8.47 12.29
N LEU A 64 -0.89 7.81 11.76
CA LEU A 64 -2.05 8.50 11.18
C LEU A 64 -2.69 9.39 12.25
N GLN A 65 -2.71 10.70 12.01
CA GLN A 65 -3.25 11.68 12.95
C GLN A 65 -4.70 12.05 12.62
N ALA A 66 -5.41 12.64 13.57
CA ALA A 66 -6.80 13.09 13.40
C ALA A 66 -6.98 14.05 12.21
N ALA A 67 -5.95 14.79 11.80
CA ALA A 67 -6.00 15.67 10.62
C ALA A 67 -6.36 14.94 9.31
N LEU A 68 -6.20 13.60 9.26
CA LEU A 68 -6.53 12.78 8.11
C LEU A 68 -8.03 12.44 7.99
N THR A 69 -8.87 12.81 8.98
CA THR A 69 -10.32 12.59 8.92
C THR A 69 -11.05 13.67 8.13
N THR A 70 -10.47 14.86 8.02
CA THR A 70 -10.93 15.96 7.15
C THR A 70 -9.74 16.54 6.39
N PRO A 71 -9.12 15.76 5.51
CA PRO A 71 -7.82 16.10 4.94
C PRO A 71 -7.95 17.28 3.97
N ASP A 72 -7.23 18.36 4.26
CA ASP A 72 -6.94 19.43 3.30
C ASP A 72 -5.56 19.21 2.69
N ARG A 73 -5.44 19.42 1.38
CA ARG A 73 -4.20 19.22 0.62
C ARG A 73 -3.03 20.00 1.22
N GLY A 74 -3.28 21.22 1.70
CA GLY A 74 -2.24 22.09 2.27
C GLY A 74 -1.67 21.61 3.61
N GLN A 75 -2.29 20.62 4.24
CA GLN A 75 -1.96 20.16 5.60
C GLN A 75 -1.49 18.71 5.66
N LEU A 76 -1.50 18.00 4.53
CA LEU A 76 -1.06 16.61 4.49
C LEU A 76 0.47 16.50 4.61
N PRO A 77 0.98 15.57 5.44
CA PRO A 77 2.40 15.23 5.43
C PRO A 77 2.86 14.77 4.03
N PRO A 78 4.12 15.01 3.63
CA PRO A 78 4.62 14.66 2.29
C PRO A 78 4.50 13.18 1.90
N CYS A 79 4.42 12.28 2.88
CA CYS A 79 4.23 10.85 2.65
C CYS A 79 2.77 10.46 2.31
N TYR A 80 1.87 11.44 2.25
CA TYR A 80 0.47 11.26 1.90
C TYR A 80 0.05 12.26 0.82
N ALA A 81 -0.97 11.88 0.05
CA ALA A 81 -1.57 12.71 -0.98
C ALA A 81 -3.08 12.47 -1.03
N LEU A 82 -3.82 13.38 -1.67
CA LEU A 82 -5.21 13.12 -2.01
C LEU A 82 -5.30 12.29 -3.30
N ALA A 83 -6.22 11.34 -3.35
CA ALA A 83 -6.52 10.55 -4.54
C ALA A 83 -7.04 11.41 -5.70
N SER A 84 -7.44 12.66 -5.44
CA SER A 84 -7.85 13.65 -6.45
C SER A 84 -6.70 14.54 -6.93
N ASP A 85 -5.48 14.36 -6.42
CA ASP A 85 -4.32 15.18 -6.79
C ASP A 85 -3.78 14.80 -8.18
N LYS A 86 -4.10 15.65 -9.17
CA LYS A 86 -3.68 15.50 -10.57
C LYS A 86 -2.19 15.75 -10.81
N SER A 87 -1.48 16.32 -9.84
CA SER A 87 -0.03 16.53 -9.96
C SER A 87 0.78 15.28 -9.60
N ILE A 88 0.15 14.33 -8.91
CA ILE A 88 0.79 13.09 -8.44
C ILE A 88 0.22 11.88 -9.18
N LEU A 89 -1.08 11.88 -9.48
CA LEU A 89 -1.76 10.75 -10.11
C LEU A 89 -2.05 10.99 -11.60
N PRO A 90 -1.97 9.93 -12.43
CA PRO A 90 -2.27 10.02 -13.85
C PRO A 90 -3.76 10.26 -14.13
N PRO A 91 -4.11 10.76 -15.32
CA PRO A 91 -5.48 10.66 -15.82
C PRO A 91 -5.83 9.21 -16.17
N TYR A 92 -7.13 8.94 -16.38
CA TYR A 92 -7.59 7.67 -16.93
C TYR A 92 -6.89 7.34 -18.26
N ARG A 93 -6.50 6.06 -18.41
CA ARG A 93 -5.89 5.50 -19.61
C ARG A 93 -6.42 4.09 -19.85
N LEU A 94 -6.79 3.77 -21.09
CA LEU A 94 -7.21 2.42 -21.47
C LEU A 94 -6.06 1.41 -21.23
N GLY A 95 -6.37 0.25 -20.66
CA GLY A 95 -5.36 -0.74 -20.28
C GLY A 95 -4.51 -0.35 -19.06
N ARG A 96 -4.94 0.68 -18.33
CA ARG A 96 -4.41 1.12 -17.03
C ARG A 96 -5.60 1.42 -16.09
N GLY A 97 -5.32 2.03 -14.95
CA GLY A 97 -6.33 2.38 -13.95
C GLY A 97 -7.16 3.63 -14.28
N SER A 98 -8.14 3.90 -13.41
CA SER A 98 -9.06 5.04 -13.48
C SER A 98 -8.41 6.41 -13.32
N GLY A 99 -7.16 6.45 -12.86
CA GLY A 99 -6.43 7.68 -12.58
C GLY A 99 -6.94 8.39 -11.32
N PHE A 100 -6.67 9.69 -11.23
CA PHE A 100 -7.13 10.52 -10.11
C PHE A 100 -8.66 10.53 -9.98
N PHE A 101 -9.13 10.65 -8.73
CA PHE A 101 -10.54 10.81 -8.41
C PHE A 101 -11.01 12.23 -8.77
N LYS A 102 -12.28 12.35 -9.15
CA LYS A 102 -12.92 13.67 -9.32
C LYS A 102 -12.95 14.38 -7.96
N SER A 103 -12.65 15.68 -7.93
CA SER A 103 -12.62 16.49 -6.70
C SER A 103 -13.98 16.61 -5.99
N THR A 104 -15.06 16.20 -6.66
CA THR A 104 -16.42 16.13 -6.09
C THR A 104 -16.63 14.90 -5.21
N ILE A 105 -15.68 13.97 -5.16
CA ILE A 105 -15.69 12.78 -4.29
C ILE A 105 -15.08 13.16 -2.94
N HIS A 106 -15.54 12.51 -1.85
CA HIS A 106 -14.96 12.66 -0.52
C HIS A 106 -13.42 12.49 -0.58
N PRO A 107 -12.64 13.32 0.12
CA PRO A 107 -11.19 13.30 -0.02
C PRO A 107 -10.59 12.00 0.54
N VAL A 108 -10.11 11.16 -0.37
CA VAL A 108 -9.42 9.90 -0.03
C VAL A 108 -7.92 10.17 0.08
N VAL A 109 -7.32 9.80 1.20
CA VAL A 109 -5.87 9.89 1.41
C VAL A 109 -5.20 8.62 0.88
N ILE A 110 -4.12 8.79 0.13
CA ILE A 110 -3.29 7.73 -0.42
C ILE A 110 -1.81 7.98 -0.08
N VAL A 111 -0.96 6.98 -0.33
CA VAL A 111 0.50 7.16 -0.33
C VAL A 111 1.01 7.42 -1.75
N PRO A 112 1.98 8.34 -1.96
CA PRO A 112 2.65 8.53 -3.23
C PRO A 112 3.38 7.26 -3.73
N SER A 113 3.69 7.21 -5.02
CA SER A 113 4.33 6.04 -5.68
C SER A 113 5.64 5.61 -5.04
N HIS A 114 6.52 6.54 -4.67
CA HIS A 114 7.80 6.22 -4.01
C HIS A 114 7.60 5.62 -2.61
N VAL A 115 6.61 6.12 -1.85
CA VAL A 115 6.25 5.58 -0.54
C VAL A 115 5.62 4.19 -0.67
N LEU A 116 4.78 3.99 -1.70
CA LEU A 116 4.18 2.70 -2.01
C LEU A 116 5.26 1.65 -2.34
N LEU A 117 6.25 2.02 -3.16
CA LEU A 117 7.39 1.15 -3.46
C LEU A 117 8.18 0.81 -2.20
N GLU A 118 8.53 1.81 -1.38
CA GLU A 118 9.21 1.61 -0.11
C GLU A 118 8.45 0.66 0.82
N ALA A 119 7.12 0.82 0.90
CA ALA A 119 6.27 -0.06 1.69
C ALA A 119 6.39 -1.52 1.24
N PHE A 120 6.33 -1.80 -0.06
CA PHE A 120 6.48 -3.17 -0.56
C PHE A 120 7.90 -3.71 -0.39
N MET A 121 8.94 -2.89 -0.53
CA MET A 121 10.32 -3.31 -0.26
C MET A 121 10.51 -3.69 1.22
N ARG A 122 10.02 -2.85 2.14
CA ARG A 122 10.04 -3.13 3.58
C ARG A 122 9.23 -4.36 3.94
N PHE A 123 8.06 -4.53 3.33
CA PHE A 123 7.23 -5.70 3.52
C PHE A 123 7.93 -6.97 3.01
N CYS A 124 8.55 -6.93 1.83
CA CYS A 124 9.34 -8.03 1.30
C CYS A 124 10.48 -8.42 2.26
N ALA A 125 11.20 -7.44 2.81
CA ALA A 125 12.28 -7.68 3.78
C ALA A 125 11.80 -8.27 5.10
N ARG A 126 10.60 -7.87 5.56
CA ARG A 126 9.97 -8.40 6.79
C ARG A 126 9.51 -9.84 6.64
N TYR A 127 9.00 -10.20 5.46
CA TYR A 127 8.31 -11.46 5.21
C TYR A 127 9.07 -12.39 4.25
N VAL A 128 10.39 -12.32 4.24
CA VAL A 128 11.25 -13.18 3.41
C VAL A 128 10.92 -14.66 3.61
N ASN A 129 10.89 -15.42 2.51
CA ASN A 129 10.56 -16.86 2.48
C ASN A 129 9.14 -17.21 2.95
N THR A 130 8.21 -16.25 2.94
CA THR A 130 6.79 -16.51 3.18
C THR A 130 5.96 -16.18 1.92
N PRO A 131 4.72 -16.69 1.80
CA PRO A 131 3.80 -16.26 0.73
C PRO A 131 3.63 -14.74 0.64
N ALA A 132 3.61 -14.06 1.78
CA ALA A 132 3.50 -12.60 1.89
C ALA A 132 4.71 -11.87 1.28
N GLY A 133 5.92 -12.39 1.50
CA GLY A 133 7.12 -11.89 0.82
C GLY A 133 7.05 -12.10 -0.70
N GLY A 134 6.58 -13.27 -1.14
CA GLY A 134 6.39 -13.57 -2.57
C GLY A 134 5.36 -12.64 -3.24
N PHE A 135 4.26 -12.35 -2.55
CA PHE A 135 3.28 -11.35 -3.00
C PHE A 135 3.92 -9.98 -3.18
N SER A 136 4.73 -9.51 -2.22
CA SER A 136 5.38 -8.20 -2.33
C SER A 136 6.36 -8.10 -3.50
N ILE A 137 7.09 -9.16 -3.82
CA ILE A 137 7.95 -9.17 -5.02
C ILE A 137 7.11 -8.96 -6.28
N SER A 138 5.97 -9.64 -6.37
CA SER A 138 5.03 -9.49 -7.50
C SER A 138 4.50 -8.06 -7.59
N THR A 139 4.17 -7.45 -6.46
CA THR A 139 3.68 -6.06 -6.44
C THR A 139 4.77 -5.06 -6.77
N ILE A 140 6.03 -5.27 -6.35
CA ILE A 140 7.18 -4.45 -6.76
C ILE A 140 7.37 -4.52 -8.28
N ALA A 141 7.21 -5.69 -8.89
CA ALA A 141 7.25 -5.84 -10.35
C ALA A 141 6.11 -5.05 -11.03
N TYR A 142 4.90 -5.03 -10.44
CA TYR A 142 3.79 -4.20 -10.93
C TYR A 142 4.02 -2.69 -10.75
N VAL A 143 4.70 -2.26 -9.68
CA VAL A 143 5.16 -0.87 -9.58
C VAL A 143 6.09 -0.55 -10.76
N GLY A 144 7.03 -1.44 -11.08
CA GLY A 144 7.89 -1.30 -12.26
C GLY A 144 7.08 -1.14 -13.55
N LEU A 145 6.17 -2.10 -13.82
CA LEU A 145 5.44 -2.18 -15.07
C LEU A 145 4.39 -1.07 -15.28
N TYR A 146 3.68 -0.67 -14.22
CA TYR A 146 2.51 0.20 -14.34
C TYR A 146 2.71 1.61 -13.77
N ILE A 147 3.77 1.84 -13.00
CA ILE A 147 4.04 3.16 -12.40
C ILE A 147 5.35 3.71 -12.95
N ASP A 148 6.44 2.95 -12.85
CA ASP A 148 7.77 3.41 -13.24
C ASP A 148 7.94 3.49 -14.76
N ASP A 149 7.59 2.45 -15.51
CA ASP A 149 7.63 2.45 -16.98
C ASP A 149 6.75 3.54 -17.60
N ASP A 150 5.71 3.96 -16.89
CA ASP A 150 4.81 5.05 -17.30
C ASP A 150 5.28 6.44 -16.82
N GLY A 151 6.41 6.54 -16.10
CA GLY A 151 7.04 7.80 -15.66
C GLY A 151 6.42 8.43 -14.41
N TYR A 152 5.65 7.68 -13.63
CA TYR A 152 4.97 8.15 -12.41
C TYR A 152 5.72 7.81 -11.12
N LEU A 153 6.92 7.23 -11.21
CA LEU A 153 7.81 6.98 -10.08
C LEU A 153 8.99 7.95 -10.12
N ASP A 154 9.07 8.85 -9.14
CA ASP A 154 10.27 9.67 -8.93
C ASP A 154 11.21 8.99 -7.94
N LEU A 155 12.20 8.27 -8.47
CA LEU A 155 13.18 7.55 -7.66
C LEU A 155 14.05 8.46 -6.79
N LYS A 156 14.14 9.76 -7.08
CA LYS A 156 14.89 10.71 -6.23
C LYS A 156 14.23 10.93 -4.88
N GLN A 157 12.93 10.63 -4.78
CA GLN A 157 12.18 10.69 -3.52
C GLN A 157 12.28 9.40 -2.71
N LEU A 158 12.78 8.31 -3.32
CA LEU A 158 13.11 7.08 -2.59
C LEU A 158 14.53 7.21 -2.03
N SER A 159 14.68 7.12 -0.71
CA SER A 159 15.98 7.29 -0.05
C SER A 159 16.96 6.15 -0.38
N GLU A 160 18.26 6.45 -0.42
CA GLU A 160 19.29 5.41 -0.42
C GLU A 160 19.30 4.67 0.94
N PRO A 161 19.54 3.34 0.97
CA PRO A 161 19.96 2.48 -0.14
C PRO A 161 18.82 1.88 -0.99
N LEU A 162 17.57 2.28 -0.76
CA LEU A 162 16.40 1.64 -1.38
C LEU A 162 16.28 1.94 -2.88
N SER A 163 16.56 3.17 -3.29
CA SER A 163 16.59 3.56 -4.72
C SER A 163 17.56 2.70 -5.51
N SER A 164 18.81 2.58 -5.07
CA SER A 164 19.81 1.73 -5.72
C SER A 164 19.43 0.25 -5.71
N SER A 165 18.86 -0.23 -4.60
CA SER A 165 18.39 -1.61 -4.49
C SER A 165 17.27 -1.93 -5.49
N TYR A 166 16.28 -1.04 -5.62
CA TYR A 166 15.20 -1.20 -6.59
C TYR A 166 15.71 -1.19 -8.04
N LEU A 167 16.63 -0.28 -8.37
CA LEU A 167 17.25 -0.24 -9.71
C LEU A 167 17.98 -1.53 -10.04
N ALA A 168 18.75 -2.09 -9.09
CA ALA A 168 19.45 -3.36 -9.29
C ALA A 168 18.49 -4.53 -9.58
N LEU A 169 17.33 -4.56 -8.92
CA LEU A 169 16.26 -5.53 -9.21
C LEU A 169 15.68 -5.30 -10.61
N ARG A 170 15.29 -4.06 -10.94
CA ARG A 170 14.64 -3.69 -12.21
C ARG A 170 15.52 -4.02 -13.41
N GLU A 171 16.82 -3.74 -13.32
CA GLU A 171 17.80 -3.99 -14.37
C GLU A 171 18.22 -5.47 -14.46
N GLY A 172 17.75 -6.32 -13.55
CA GLY A 172 18.13 -7.73 -13.51
C GLY A 172 19.61 -7.96 -13.21
N LYS A 173 20.28 -7.01 -12.53
CA LYS A 173 21.72 -7.09 -12.22
C LYS A 173 22.07 -8.25 -11.29
N ILE A 174 21.12 -8.66 -10.46
CA ILE A 174 21.26 -9.78 -9.53
C ILE A 174 20.00 -10.65 -9.52
N PRO A 175 20.11 -11.96 -9.23
CA PRO A 175 18.94 -12.82 -9.08
C PRO A 175 18.02 -12.34 -7.95
N VAL A 176 16.70 -12.48 -8.13
CA VAL A 176 15.70 -12.09 -7.10
C VAL A 176 16.02 -12.67 -5.73
N ARG A 177 16.43 -13.95 -5.66
CA ARG A 177 16.82 -14.59 -4.40
C ARG A 177 17.98 -13.87 -3.71
N GLN A 178 18.97 -13.41 -4.46
CA GLN A 178 20.09 -12.64 -3.91
C GLN A 178 19.59 -11.27 -3.44
N TRP A 179 18.84 -10.57 -4.30
CA TRP A 179 18.27 -9.25 -3.99
C TRP A 179 17.46 -9.24 -2.70
N VAL A 180 16.55 -10.22 -2.49
CA VAL A 180 15.74 -10.30 -1.27
C VAL A 180 16.60 -10.43 -0.01
N ASN A 181 17.67 -11.23 -0.06
CA ASN A 181 18.56 -11.41 1.07
C ASN A 181 19.39 -10.15 1.36
N GLU A 182 19.82 -9.44 0.32
CA GLU A 182 20.50 -8.15 0.47
C GLU A 182 19.56 -7.09 1.02
N LEU A 183 18.33 -6.99 0.50
CA LEU A 183 17.32 -6.07 1.00
C LEU A 183 16.98 -6.30 2.47
N LYS A 184 16.84 -7.57 2.89
CA LYS A 184 16.65 -7.92 4.31
C LYS A 184 17.81 -7.41 5.17
N LYS A 185 19.06 -7.56 4.72
CA LYS A 185 20.24 -7.06 5.44
C LYS A 185 20.26 -5.53 5.50
N LEU A 186 19.92 -4.86 4.40
CA LEU A 186 19.88 -3.39 4.32
C LEU A 186 18.86 -2.78 5.28
N LEU A 187 17.69 -3.40 5.41
CA LEU A 187 16.59 -2.89 6.23
C LEU A 187 16.59 -3.39 7.68
N GLY A 188 17.50 -4.30 8.03
CA GLY A 188 17.57 -4.93 9.34
C GLY A 188 16.47 -5.96 9.59
N GLU A 189 16.58 -6.67 10.72
CA GLU A 189 15.50 -7.58 11.15
C GLU A 189 14.35 -6.77 11.77
N PRO A 190 13.09 -7.09 11.45
CA PRO A 190 11.94 -6.51 12.15
C PRO A 190 11.95 -7.00 13.60
N GLY A 191 12.49 -6.18 14.52
CA GLY A 191 12.55 -6.52 15.94
C GLY A 191 13.47 -5.72 16.85
N LEU A 192 14.23 -4.73 16.35
CA LEU A 192 15.19 -3.96 17.18
C LEU A 192 14.97 -2.44 17.19
N LEU A 193 13.77 -1.98 16.90
CA LEU A 193 13.37 -0.61 17.19
C LEU A 193 12.19 -0.67 18.16
N THR A 194 12.52 -0.86 19.44
CA THR A 194 11.67 -0.56 20.59
C THR A 194 11.61 0.94 20.81
#